data_AF-A0A3D0NT28-F1
#
_entry.id   AF-A0A3D0NT28-F1
#
_cell.length_a   1.000
_cell.length_b   1.000
_cell.length_c   1.000
_cell.angle_alpha   90.00
_cell.angle_beta   90.00
_cell.angle_gamma   90.00
#
_symmetry.space_group_name_H-M   'P 1'
#
loop_
_entity.id
_entity.type
_entity.pdbx_description
1 polymer ?
#
loop_
_entity_poly.entity_id
_entity_poly.type
_entity_poly.pdbx_seq_one_letter_code
_entity_poly.pdbx_strand_id
1 'polypeptide(L)'
;LADKIIQRCGGSLHFFDAAAPIVTADSIDMEYAFTASRYDKGGDDAYINCPMNKEEYERFHAALVQAERAPRHDVDVQNPKVYEGCMPVEILAQRGLDTLRFGPMKPVGLRDPRTGHRPWAVLQLRSENANQSMYNLVGFQTNLKFPEQRRVFGMIPALHDAEYVRYGVMHRNTFLDSPRLLSADYAMLDTPNLFFAGQMTGVEGYMESASSGMMAGINAVKRMKGEPSVILPPTTMIGALSRYIADSTVKDFQPMGANLGILPPLTETIRDKRQRAAAYAQRSLDDLSQIMGQLS
;
A
#
# COMPACT_ATOMS: atom_id res chain seq x y z
N LEU A 1 2.23 7.70 -25.73
CA LEU A 1 3.53 7.44 -25.06
C LEU A 1 3.57 6.01 -24.52
N ALA A 2 2.56 5.56 -23.77
CA ALA A 2 2.47 4.20 -23.24
C ALA A 2 2.72 3.10 -24.28
N ASP A 3 2.03 3.12 -25.43
CA ASP A 3 2.20 2.09 -26.48
C ASP A 3 3.64 2.00 -27.01
N LYS A 4 4.33 3.15 -27.12
CA LYS A 4 5.73 3.19 -27.54
C LYS A 4 6.64 2.53 -26.51
N ILE A 5 6.36 2.72 -25.22
CA ILE A 5 7.10 2.08 -24.12
C ILE A 5 6.86 0.56 -24.15
N ILE A 6 5.61 0.12 -24.26
CA ILE A 6 5.26 -1.31 -24.32
C ILE A 6 5.96 -1.98 -25.50
N GLN A 7 5.89 -1.37 -26.69
CA GLN A 7 6.54 -1.89 -27.88
C GLN A 7 8.07 -1.96 -27.70
N ARG A 8 8.68 -0.94 -27.08
CA ARG A 8 10.13 -0.88 -26.85
C ARG A 8 10.62 -1.91 -25.83
N CYS A 9 9.81 -2.18 -24.81
CA CYS A 9 10.13 -3.06 -23.69
C CYS A 9 9.70 -4.52 -23.91
N GLY A 10 9.16 -4.86 -25.09
CA GLY A 10 8.74 -6.23 -25.43
C GLY A 10 7.48 -6.69 -24.69
N GLY A 11 6.68 -5.75 -24.17
CA GLY A 11 5.48 -6.02 -23.40
C GLY A 11 5.40 -5.21 -22.12
N SER A 12 4.47 -5.61 -21.24
CA SER A 12 4.29 -5.02 -19.93
C SER A 12 3.67 -6.02 -18.96
N LEU A 13 4.02 -5.92 -17.69
CA LEU A 13 3.34 -6.59 -16.60
C LEU A 13 2.24 -5.70 -16.05
N HIS A 14 1.32 -6.30 -15.30
CA HIS A 14 0.29 -5.56 -14.61
C HIS A 14 0.00 -6.22 -13.26
N PHE A 15 -0.32 -5.37 -12.29
CA PHE A 15 -0.93 -5.77 -11.03
C PHE A 15 -2.20 -4.97 -10.85
N PHE A 16 -3.01 -5.38 -9.89
CA PHE A 16 -4.20 -4.62 -9.55
C PHE A 16 -4.10 -4.08 -8.13
N ASP A 17 -4.29 -2.77 -7.97
CA ASP A 17 -4.55 -2.15 -6.67
C ASP A 17 -6.05 -2.03 -6.46
N ALA A 18 -6.51 -1.92 -5.22
CA ALA A 18 -7.88 -1.51 -4.94
C ALA A 18 -7.90 -0.19 -4.19
N ALA A 19 -8.81 0.68 -4.58
CA ALA A 19 -9.15 1.89 -3.85
C ALA A 19 -10.29 1.63 -2.88
N ALA A 20 -10.22 2.28 -1.71
CA ALA A 20 -11.31 2.29 -0.76
C ALA A 20 -12.36 3.36 -1.11
N PRO A 21 -13.63 3.16 -0.73
CA PRO A 21 -14.68 4.16 -0.95
C PRO A 21 -14.44 5.46 -0.17
N ILE A 22 -15.07 6.53 -0.64
CA ILE A 22 -15.12 7.84 0.01
C ILE A 22 -16.58 8.24 0.19
N VAL A 23 -16.92 8.67 1.40
CA VAL A 23 -18.25 9.15 1.80
C VAL A 23 -18.22 10.64 2.15
N THR A 24 -19.37 11.31 2.05
CA THR A 24 -19.51 12.70 2.50
C THR A 24 -19.54 12.77 4.02
N ALA A 25 -19.02 13.86 4.59
CA ALA A 25 -19.03 14.06 6.04
C ALA A 25 -20.46 14.10 6.61
N ASP A 26 -21.37 14.81 5.94
CA ASP A 26 -22.74 15.04 6.41
C ASP A 26 -23.62 13.78 6.41
N SER A 27 -23.17 12.71 5.74
CA SER A 27 -23.88 11.42 5.69
C SER A 27 -23.40 10.42 6.75
N ILE A 28 -22.40 10.79 7.56
CA ILE A 28 -21.90 9.95 8.65
C ILE A 28 -22.74 10.25 9.89
N ASP A 29 -23.38 9.21 10.44
CA ASP A 29 -24.12 9.37 11.69
C ASP A 29 -23.15 9.38 12.89
N MET A 30 -22.95 10.59 13.43
CA MET A 30 -22.09 10.84 14.58
C MET A 30 -22.70 10.39 15.91
N GLU A 31 -23.98 10.02 15.98
CA GLU A 31 -24.53 9.28 17.13
C GLU A 31 -23.90 7.88 17.23
N TYR A 32 -23.55 7.31 16.07
CA TYR A 32 -22.91 6.00 15.96
C TYR A 32 -21.39 6.03 15.81
N ALA A 33 -20.77 7.21 15.80
CA ALA A 33 -19.32 7.39 15.61
C ALA A 33 -18.69 8.31 16.66
N PHE A 34 -17.36 8.33 16.71
CA PHE A 34 -16.63 9.27 17.55
C PHE A 34 -15.26 9.64 16.98
N THR A 35 -14.84 10.88 17.19
CA THR A 35 -13.53 11.37 16.73
C THR A 35 -12.47 11.05 17.77
N ALA A 36 -11.45 10.29 17.38
CA ALA A 36 -10.34 9.94 18.27
C ALA A 36 -9.13 9.41 17.48
N SER A 37 -7.95 9.64 18.05
CA SER A 37 -6.72 8.96 17.65
C SER A 37 -6.40 7.83 18.59
N ARG A 38 -5.70 6.81 18.09
CA ARG A 38 -5.28 5.68 18.93
C ARG A 38 -4.34 6.15 20.03
N TYR A 39 -4.57 5.68 21.26
CA TYR A 39 -3.81 6.01 22.46
C TYR A 39 -3.79 7.51 22.81
N ASP A 40 -4.78 8.27 22.34
CA ASP A 40 -4.89 9.72 22.56
C ASP A 40 -3.66 10.50 22.07
N LYS A 41 -2.96 9.97 21.06
CA LYS A 41 -1.71 10.54 20.52
C LYS A 41 -1.88 11.45 19.30
N GLY A 42 -3.11 11.79 18.92
CA GLY A 42 -3.35 12.66 17.76
C GLY A 42 -3.94 14.00 18.17
N GLY A 43 -3.38 15.07 17.61
CA GLY A 43 -3.96 16.41 17.62
C GLY A 43 -5.03 16.53 16.52
N ASP A 44 -4.87 17.51 15.63
CA ASP A 44 -5.86 17.88 14.61
C ASP A 44 -6.15 16.81 13.52
N ASP A 45 -5.36 15.73 13.47
CA ASP A 45 -5.48 14.61 12.50
C ASP A 45 -6.32 13.43 13.04
N ALA A 46 -7.34 13.71 13.85
CA ALA A 46 -8.15 12.66 14.45
C ALA A 46 -9.04 11.93 13.42
N TYR A 47 -9.14 10.60 13.57
CA TYR A 47 -10.01 9.77 12.73
C TYR A 47 -11.44 9.81 13.26
N ILE A 48 -12.42 9.69 12.38
CA ILE A 48 -13.78 9.30 12.78
C ILE A 48 -13.78 7.77 12.94
N ASN A 49 -14.20 7.30 14.10
CA ASN A 49 -14.22 5.88 14.44
C ASN A 49 -15.67 5.40 14.45
N CYS A 50 -15.96 4.40 13.63
CA CYS A 50 -17.27 3.75 13.48
C CYS A 50 -17.21 2.39 14.19
N PRO A 51 -17.47 2.33 15.51
CA PRO A 51 -17.41 1.10 16.29
C PRO A 51 -18.54 0.14 15.93
N MET A 52 -18.28 -1.15 16.12
CA MET A 52 -19.29 -2.20 16.12
C MET A 52 -19.16 -3.08 17.35
N ASN A 53 -20.30 -3.58 17.84
CA ASN A 53 -20.36 -4.69 18.77
C ASN A 53 -20.12 -6.03 18.04
N LYS A 54 -20.14 -7.13 18.80
CA LYS A 54 -19.86 -8.46 18.25
C LYS A 54 -20.88 -8.90 17.20
N GLU A 55 -22.16 -8.71 17.49
CA GLU A 55 -23.25 -9.15 16.62
C GLU A 55 -23.31 -8.35 15.32
N GLU A 56 -23.15 -7.02 15.41
CA GLU A 56 -23.03 -6.13 14.24
C GLU A 56 -21.86 -6.55 13.34
N TYR A 57 -20.70 -6.81 13.93
CA TYR A 57 -19.52 -7.25 13.21
C TYR A 57 -19.74 -8.61 12.52
N GLU A 58 -20.34 -9.58 13.21
CA GLU A 58 -20.59 -10.91 12.64
C GLU A 58 -21.57 -10.85 11.47
N ARG A 59 -22.63 -10.03 11.57
CA ARG A 59 -23.56 -9.78 10.45
C ARG A 59 -22.87 -9.08 9.28
N PHE A 60 -22.09 -8.05 9.55
CA PHE A 60 -21.30 -7.33 8.55
C PHE A 60 -20.32 -8.27 7.84
N HIS A 61 -19.55 -9.07 8.59
CA HIS A 61 -18.57 -10.03 8.04
C HIS A 61 -19.24 -11.07 7.15
N ALA A 62 -20.36 -11.65 7.61
CA ALA A 62 -21.11 -12.62 6.82
C ALA A 62 -21.61 -12.03 5.50
N ALA A 63 -22.15 -10.81 5.53
CA ALA A 63 -22.60 -10.11 4.33
C ALA A 63 -21.43 -9.77 3.39
N LEU A 64 -20.28 -9.37 3.93
CA LEU A 64 -19.08 -9.02 3.17
C LEU A 64 -18.47 -10.22 2.44
N VAL A 65 -18.40 -11.37 3.09
CA VAL A 65 -17.85 -12.61 2.50
C VAL A 65 -18.72 -13.12 1.35
N GLN A 66 -20.03 -12.89 1.42
CA GLN A 66 -21.01 -13.34 0.43
C GLN A 66 -21.28 -12.32 -0.69
N ALA A 67 -20.75 -11.11 -0.57
CA ALA A 67 -21.08 -10.00 -1.45
C ALA A 67 -20.59 -10.20 -2.89
N GLU A 68 -21.37 -9.70 -3.85
CA GLU A 68 -21.02 -9.83 -5.26
C GLU A 68 -19.87 -8.90 -5.66
N ARG A 69 -18.89 -9.47 -6.36
CA ARG A 69 -17.74 -8.74 -6.89
C ARG A 69 -17.97 -8.30 -8.33
N ALA A 70 -17.41 -7.15 -8.69
CA ALA A 70 -17.42 -6.70 -10.08
C ALA A 70 -16.65 -7.71 -10.96
N PRO A 71 -17.17 -8.04 -12.17
CA PRO A 71 -16.50 -8.96 -13.07
C PRO A 71 -15.13 -8.41 -13.46
N ARG A 72 -14.12 -9.29 -13.46
CA ARG A 72 -12.78 -8.96 -13.91
C ARG A 72 -12.70 -9.26 -15.40
N HIS A 73 -12.75 -8.23 -16.24
CA HIS A 73 -12.40 -8.40 -17.65
C HIS A 73 -10.86 -8.55 -17.75
N ASP A 74 -10.43 -9.67 -18.31
CA ASP A 74 -9.09 -10.02 -18.83
C ASP A 74 -8.08 -10.86 -18.03
N VAL A 75 -8.30 -11.34 -16.80
CA VAL A 75 -7.31 -12.28 -16.17
C VAL A 75 -7.90 -13.26 -15.14
N ASP A 76 -7.55 -14.53 -15.33
CA ASP A 76 -7.69 -15.72 -14.47
C ASP A 76 -8.34 -15.54 -13.09
N VAL A 77 -9.57 -16.03 -12.99
CA VAL A 77 -10.35 -16.23 -11.76
C VAL A 77 -9.62 -17.15 -10.75
N GLN A 78 -8.61 -17.91 -11.19
CA GLN A 78 -7.93 -18.93 -10.37
C GLN A 78 -6.61 -18.50 -9.73
N ASN A 79 -6.03 -17.34 -10.09
CA ASN A 79 -4.76 -16.91 -9.50
C ASN A 79 -4.73 -15.40 -9.29
N PRO A 80 -5.27 -14.88 -8.17
CA PRO A 80 -5.26 -13.45 -7.93
C PRO A 80 -3.81 -12.99 -7.69
N LYS A 81 -3.16 -12.47 -8.74
CA LYS A 81 -1.98 -11.59 -8.64
C LYS A 81 -2.39 -10.24 -8.04
N VAL A 82 -3.05 -10.28 -6.89
CA VAL A 82 -3.43 -9.13 -6.10
C VAL A 82 -2.24 -8.86 -5.19
N TYR A 83 -1.71 -7.65 -5.25
CA TYR A 83 -0.63 -7.25 -4.36
C TYR A 83 -1.08 -7.38 -2.90
N GLU A 84 -0.33 -8.14 -2.07
CA GLU A 84 -0.71 -8.45 -0.68
C GLU A 84 -0.92 -7.18 0.17
N GLY A 85 -0.24 -6.07 -0.15
CA GLY A 85 -0.42 -4.80 0.55
C GLY A 85 -1.72 -4.05 0.21
N CYS A 86 -2.42 -4.42 -0.87
CA CYS A 86 -3.65 -3.77 -1.36
C CYS A 86 -4.80 -4.76 -1.53
N MET A 87 -4.81 -5.84 -0.74
CA MET A 87 -5.82 -6.88 -0.85
C MET A 87 -7.25 -6.36 -0.57
N PRO A 88 -8.24 -6.70 -1.43
CA PRO A 88 -9.63 -6.32 -1.18
C PRO A 88 -10.16 -6.86 0.15
N VAL A 89 -10.92 -6.03 0.87
CA VAL A 89 -11.43 -6.31 2.22
C VAL A 89 -12.31 -7.55 2.25
N GLU A 90 -13.06 -7.84 1.18
CA GLU A 90 -13.85 -9.07 1.05
C GLU A 90 -12.99 -10.34 0.95
N ILE A 91 -11.79 -10.26 0.38
CA ILE A 91 -10.84 -11.38 0.31
C ILE A 91 -10.15 -11.56 1.66
N LEU A 92 -9.80 -10.46 2.35
CA LEU A 92 -9.29 -10.51 3.72
C LEU A 92 -10.32 -11.16 4.67
N ALA A 93 -11.59 -10.81 4.54
CA ALA A 93 -12.68 -11.38 5.34
C ALA A 93 -12.81 -12.91 5.15
N GLN A 94 -12.59 -13.41 3.92
CA GLN A 94 -12.61 -14.84 3.60
C GLN A 94 -11.49 -15.64 4.29
N ARG A 95 -10.37 -14.99 4.65
CA ARG A 95 -9.25 -15.66 5.35
C ARG A 95 -9.58 -16.04 6.80
N GLY A 96 -10.67 -15.50 7.38
CA GLY A 96 -11.11 -15.84 8.73
C GLY A 96 -11.94 -14.74 9.40
N LEU A 97 -12.75 -15.13 10.38
CA LEU A 97 -13.65 -14.22 11.10
C LEU A 97 -12.91 -13.09 11.81
N ASP A 98 -11.74 -13.35 12.41
CA ASP A 98 -10.98 -12.33 13.13
C ASP A 98 -9.95 -11.58 12.26
N THR A 99 -9.80 -11.95 10.98
CA THR A 99 -8.78 -11.36 10.10
C THR A 99 -8.91 -9.84 10.03
N LEU A 100 -10.15 -9.32 9.87
CA LEU A 100 -10.36 -7.87 9.81
C LEU A 100 -10.06 -7.20 11.16
N ARG A 101 -10.32 -7.85 12.29
CA ARG A 101 -10.04 -7.33 13.64
C ARG A 101 -8.56 -7.29 14.00
N PHE A 102 -7.74 -8.05 13.30
CA PHE A 102 -6.28 -7.93 13.39
C PHE A 102 -5.69 -6.96 12.34
N GLY A 103 -6.45 -6.67 11.29
CA GLY A 103 -6.09 -5.73 10.22
C GLY A 103 -6.90 -4.43 10.27
N PRO A 104 -7.70 -4.12 9.22
CA PRO A 104 -8.30 -2.80 9.02
C PRO A 104 -9.33 -2.40 10.08
N MET A 105 -9.93 -3.38 10.78
CA MET A 105 -10.97 -3.15 11.78
C MET A 105 -10.50 -3.28 13.23
N LYS A 106 -9.19 -3.21 13.46
CA LYS A 106 -8.57 -3.41 14.78
C LYS A 106 -9.01 -2.34 15.78
N PRO A 107 -9.53 -2.69 16.98
CA PRO A 107 -10.00 -1.69 17.95
C PRO A 107 -8.93 -1.22 18.97
N VAL A 108 -7.69 -1.68 18.84
CA VAL A 108 -6.64 -1.46 19.85
C VAL A 108 -6.28 0.03 19.99
N GLY A 109 -6.21 0.51 21.24
CA GLY A 109 -5.89 1.91 21.53
C GLY A 109 -7.08 2.85 21.39
N LEU A 110 -8.31 2.34 21.22
CA LEU A 110 -9.54 3.13 21.16
C LEU A 110 -10.49 2.72 22.28
N ARG A 111 -11.27 3.69 22.76
CA ARG A 111 -12.31 3.51 23.78
C ARG A 111 -13.55 4.25 23.30
N ASP A 112 -14.65 3.52 23.14
CA ASP A 112 -15.92 4.13 22.70
C ASP A 112 -16.49 4.95 23.88
N PRO A 113 -16.71 6.27 23.72
CA PRO A 113 -17.20 7.12 24.79
C PRO A 113 -18.62 6.74 25.25
N ARG A 114 -19.43 6.11 24.40
CA ARG A 114 -20.82 5.74 24.71
C ARG A 114 -20.91 4.53 25.62
N THR A 115 -19.99 3.57 25.43
CA THR A 115 -19.95 2.35 26.25
C THR A 115 -18.89 2.40 27.35
N GLY A 116 -17.91 3.31 27.25
CA GLY A 116 -16.76 3.34 28.13
C GLY A 116 -15.81 2.14 27.96
N HIS A 117 -16.00 1.31 26.93
CA HIS A 117 -15.22 0.11 26.68
C HIS A 117 -14.56 0.14 25.30
N ARG A 118 -13.59 -0.75 25.09
CA ARG A 118 -13.00 -0.96 23.76
C ARG A 118 -14.06 -1.64 22.87
N PRO A 119 -14.35 -1.11 21.66
CA PRO A 119 -15.31 -1.74 20.77
C PRO A 119 -14.82 -3.12 20.29
N TRP A 120 -15.72 -3.96 19.80
CA TRP A 120 -15.36 -5.29 19.31
C TRP A 120 -14.54 -5.21 18.01
N ALA A 121 -14.98 -4.32 17.11
CA ALA A 121 -14.33 -3.93 15.86
C ALA A 121 -14.58 -2.44 15.61
N VAL A 122 -13.78 -1.81 14.75
CA VAL A 122 -13.95 -0.39 14.40
C VAL A 122 -13.49 -0.11 12.99
N LEU A 123 -14.33 0.49 12.16
CA LEU A 123 -13.88 1.11 10.91
C LEU A 123 -13.38 2.52 11.23
N GLN A 124 -12.18 2.87 10.77
CA GLN A 124 -11.69 4.25 10.86
C GLN A 124 -11.94 4.97 9.54
N LEU A 125 -12.34 6.22 9.62
CA LEU A 125 -12.47 7.12 8.49
C LEU A 125 -11.42 8.23 8.60
N ARG A 126 -10.74 8.53 7.51
CA ARG A 126 -9.72 9.58 7.43
C ARG A 126 -10.20 10.69 6.51
N SER A 127 -10.00 11.94 6.93
CA SER A 127 -10.30 13.08 6.07
C SER A 127 -9.48 13.01 4.77
N GLU A 128 -10.14 13.24 3.64
CA GLU A 128 -9.51 13.29 2.31
C GLU A 128 -9.20 14.73 1.88
N ASN A 129 -9.78 15.74 2.53
CA ASN A 129 -9.55 17.14 2.20
C ASN A 129 -9.39 18.04 3.43
N ALA A 130 -8.78 19.21 3.23
CA ALA A 130 -8.57 20.18 4.30
C ALA A 130 -9.87 20.66 4.96
N ASN A 131 -10.96 20.72 4.18
CA ASN A 131 -12.28 21.14 4.67
C ASN A 131 -13.03 20.03 5.43
N GLN A 132 -12.47 18.82 5.53
CA GLN A 132 -13.08 17.68 6.22
C GLN A 132 -14.50 17.36 5.75
N SER A 133 -14.79 17.58 4.46
CA SER A 133 -16.11 17.33 3.87
C SER A 133 -16.24 15.95 3.24
N MET A 134 -15.13 15.21 3.14
CA MET A 134 -15.05 13.89 2.54
C MET A 134 -14.13 12.98 3.34
N TYR A 135 -14.56 11.74 3.53
CA TYR A 135 -13.87 10.77 4.37
C TYR A 135 -13.65 9.44 3.65
N ASN A 136 -12.42 8.95 3.67
CA ASN A 136 -12.04 7.65 3.14
C ASN A 136 -12.18 6.55 4.19
N LEU A 137 -12.70 5.40 3.77
CA LEU A 137 -12.78 4.20 4.62
C LEU A 137 -11.41 3.51 4.70
N VAL A 138 -10.72 3.68 5.83
CA VAL A 138 -9.32 3.26 5.97
C VAL A 138 -9.19 1.73 5.91
N GLY A 139 -8.40 1.24 4.95
CA GLY A 139 -8.14 -0.20 4.79
C GLY A 139 -9.30 -0.99 4.20
N PHE A 140 -10.27 -0.32 3.57
CA PHE A 140 -11.44 -0.92 2.92
C PHE A 140 -11.31 -0.89 1.40
N GLN A 141 -10.11 -1.15 0.88
CA GLN A 141 -9.90 -1.40 -0.53
C GLN A 141 -10.86 -2.51 -0.99
N THR A 142 -11.56 -2.38 -2.11
CA THR A 142 -12.58 -3.37 -2.50
C THR A 142 -12.77 -3.52 -4.02
N ASN A 143 -13.22 -4.70 -4.44
CA ASN A 143 -13.71 -5.00 -5.79
C ASN A 143 -15.21 -5.37 -5.80
N LEU A 144 -15.95 -5.05 -4.73
CA LEU A 144 -17.39 -5.26 -4.69
C LEU A 144 -18.10 -4.42 -5.76
N LYS A 145 -19.21 -4.93 -6.30
CA LYS A 145 -20.10 -4.11 -7.16
C LYS A 145 -20.59 -2.90 -6.36
N PHE A 146 -20.83 -1.75 -7.00
CA PHE A 146 -21.26 -0.54 -6.29
C PHE A 146 -22.54 -0.71 -5.45
N PRO A 147 -23.57 -1.45 -5.92
CA PRO A 147 -24.74 -1.76 -5.07
C PRO A 147 -24.37 -2.56 -3.82
N GLU A 148 -23.40 -3.48 -3.94
CA GLU A 148 -22.92 -4.30 -2.82
C GLU A 148 -22.08 -3.49 -1.84
N GLN A 149 -21.27 -2.55 -2.31
CA GLN A 149 -20.57 -1.61 -1.43
C GLN A 149 -21.56 -0.81 -0.58
N ARG A 150 -22.60 -0.24 -1.21
CA ARG A 150 -23.66 0.49 -0.49
C ARG A 150 -24.37 -0.42 0.52
N ARG A 151 -24.77 -1.63 0.11
CA ARG A 151 -25.48 -2.59 0.95
C ARG A 151 -24.65 -3.05 2.14
N VAL A 152 -23.40 -3.46 1.91
CA VAL A 152 -22.54 -4.09 2.93
C VAL A 152 -21.94 -3.05 3.86
N PHE A 153 -21.37 -1.97 3.33
CA PHE A 153 -20.76 -0.94 4.18
C PHE A 153 -21.82 -0.11 4.91
N GLY A 154 -23.04 0.00 4.37
CA GLY A 154 -24.20 0.56 5.10
C GLY A 154 -24.66 -0.29 6.29
N MET A 155 -24.17 -1.52 6.46
CA MET A 155 -24.44 -2.30 7.69
C MET A 155 -23.60 -1.82 8.88
N ILE A 156 -22.58 -0.99 8.64
CA ILE A 156 -21.82 -0.35 9.72
C ILE A 156 -22.71 0.76 10.28
N PRO A 157 -23.02 0.76 11.60
CA PRO A 157 -24.04 1.64 12.16
C PRO A 157 -23.88 3.11 11.75
N ALA A 158 -22.69 3.69 11.86
CA ALA A 158 -22.43 5.08 11.48
C ALA A 158 -22.57 5.41 9.97
N LEU A 159 -22.69 4.40 9.11
CA LEU A 159 -22.73 4.56 7.65
C LEU A 159 -24.08 4.12 7.05
N HIS A 160 -25.13 3.96 7.88
CA HIS A 160 -26.42 3.43 7.42
C HIS A 160 -27.03 4.25 6.27
N ASP A 161 -26.85 5.57 6.28
CA ASP A 161 -27.31 6.50 5.24
C ASP A 161 -26.14 7.13 4.44
N ALA A 162 -24.97 6.47 4.42
CA ALA A 162 -23.78 7.04 3.82
C ALA A 162 -23.95 7.37 2.32
N GLU A 163 -23.55 8.58 1.95
CA GLU A 163 -23.51 9.05 0.57
C GLU A 163 -22.09 8.91 0.01
N TYR A 164 -21.96 8.09 -1.03
CA TYR A 164 -20.68 7.78 -1.65
C TYR A 164 -20.33 8.82 -2.72
N VAL A 165 -19.29 9.61 -2.45
CA VAL A 165 -18.68 10.49 -3.46
C VAL A 165 -17.90 9.67 -4.49
N ARG A 166 -17.27 8.58 -4.01
CA ARG A 166 -16.53 7.64 -4.85
C ARG A 166 -16.65 6.23 -4.29
N TYR A 167 -17.03 5.29 -5.13
CA TYR A 167 -16.97 3.87 -4.80
C TYR A 167 -15.54 3.32 -4.93
N GLY A 168 -15.24 2.28 -4.16
CA GLY A 168 -14.00 1.52 -4.31
C GLY A 168 -13.96 0.80 -5.65
N VAL A 169 -12.78 0.72 -6.25
CA VAL A 169 -12.56 0.08 -7.55
C VAL A 169 -11.19 -0.60 -7.55
N MET A 170 -11.03 -1.65 -8.35
CA MET A 170 -9.70 -2.18 -8.67
C MET A 170 -9.10 -1.40 -9.83
N HIS A 171 -7.95 -0.76 -9.66
CA HIS A 171 -7.20 -0.21 -10.79
C HIS A 171 -6.20 -1.23 -11.29
N ARG A 172 -6.10 -1.34 -12.62
CA ARG A 172 -5.00 -2.06 -13.26
C ARG A 172 -3.82 -1.11 -13.37
N ASN A 173 -2.74 -1.45 -12.69
CA ASN A 173 -1.46 -0.74 -12.77
C ASN A 173 -0.50 -1.50 -13.68
N THR A 174 -0.03 -0.83 -14.72
CA THR A 174 0.95 -1.38 -15.66
C THR A 174 2.37 -1.01 -15.22
N PHE A 175 3.28 -1.99 -15.25
CA PHE A 175 4.69 -1.80 -14.93
C PHE A 175 5.58 -2.61 -15.87
N LEU A 176 6.85 -2.26 -15.92
CA LEU A 176 7.85 -2.92 -16.74
C LEU A 176 8.24 -4.27 -16.13
N ASP A 177 8.70 -5.16 -16.99
CA ASP A 177 9.43 -6.34 -16.55
C ASP A 177 10.89 -5.98 -16.20
N SER A 178 11.03 -5.12 -15.19
CA SER A 178 12.29 -4.43 -14.87
C SER A 178 13.49 -5.36 -14.71
N PRO A 179 13.40 -6.55 -14.07
CA PRO A 179 14.59 -7.38 -13.86
C PRO A 179 15.22 -7.89 -15.16
N ARG A 180 14.49 -7.81 -16.28
CA ARG A 180 14.94 -8.18 -17.62
C ARG A 180 15.32 -6.96 -18.46
N LEU A 181 15.00 -5.75 -18.01
CA LEU A 181 15.09 -4.53 -18.80
C LEU A 181 16.00 -3.46 -18.19
N LEU A 182 16.13 -3.42 -16.86
CA LEU A 182 16.79 -2.36 -16.12
C LEU A 182 18.00 -2.86 -15.34
N SER A 183 19.03 -2.02 -15.23
CA SER A 183 20.11 -2.16 -14.26
C SER A 183 19.76 -1.49 -12.93
N ALA A 184 20.53 -1.80 -11.87
CA ALA A 184 20.28 -1.29 -10.52
C ALA A 184 20.53 0.23 -10.35
N ASP A 185 21.01 0.90 -11.41
CA ASP A 185 21.11 2.36 -11.53
C ASP A 185 19.89 2.99 -12.21
N TYR A 186 18.85 2.19 -12.52
CA TYR A 186 17.59 2.54 -13.20
C TYR A 186 17.70 2.79 -14.71
N ALA A 187 18.85 2.54 -15.33
CA ALA A 187 19.02 2.62 -16.78
C ALA A 187 18.49 1.36 -17.48
N MET A 188 18.06 1.49 -18.74
CA MET A 188 17.79 0.35 -19.62
C MET A 188 19.10 -0.37 -19.97
N LEU A 189 19.07 -1.71 -19.92
CA LEU A 189 20.24 -2.55 -20.22
C LEU A 189 20.74 -2.35 -21.67
N ASP A 190 19.83 -2.20 -22.63
CA ASP A 190 20.14 -2.09 -24.06
C ASP A 190 20.22 -0.63 -24.57
N THR A 191 19.82 0.34 -23.74
CA THR A 191 19.89 1.77 -24.06
C THR A 191 20.28 2.52 -22.79
N PRO A 192 21.58 2.55 -22.46
CA PRO A 192 22.03 3.02 -21.15
C PRO A 192 21.67 4.48 -20.84
N ASN A 193 21.36 5.30 -21.84
CA ASN A 193 20.96 6.70 -21.67
C ASN A 193 19.45 6.91 -21.40
N LEU A 194 18.67 5.83 -21.38
CA LEU A 194 17.24 5.86 -21.07
C LEU A 194 17.02 5.29 -19.67
N PHE A 195 16.32 6.04 -18.82
CA PHE A 195 16.05 5.67 -17.42
C PHE A 195 14.55 5.56 -17.17
N PHE A 196 14.16 4.67 -16.25
CA PHE A 196 12.80 4.55 -15.75
C PHE A 196 12.78 4.66 -14.23
N ALA A 197 11.74 5.26 -13.67
CA ALA A 197 11.58 5.43 -12.23
C ALA A 197 10.10 5.42 -11.83
N GLY A 198 9.83 5.38 -10.52
CA GLY A 198 8.48 5.33 -9.99
C GLY A 198 7.83 3.96 -10.16
N GLN A 199 6.52 3.89 -9.93
CA GLN A 199 5.75 2.64 -10.00
C GLN A 199 5.95 1.84 -11.29
N MET A 200 6.28 2.50 -12.41
CA MET A 200 6.57 1.83 -13.68
C MET A 200 7.75 0.85 -13.61
N THR A 201 8.67 1.00 -12.65
CA THR A 201 9.79 0.06 -12.47
C THR A 201 9.43 -1.13 -11.59
N GLY A 202 8.23 -1.18 -11.01
CA GLY A 202 7.85 -2.21 -10.03
C GLY A 202 8.29 -1.88 -8.60
N VAL A 203 8.68 -0.66 -8.29
CA VAL A 203 8.65 -0.19 -6.90
C VAL A 203 7.23 0.23 -6.51
N GLU A 204 6.84 0.12 -5.26
CA GLU A 204 5.50 0.49 -4.80
C GLU A 204 5.52 1.39 -3.57
N GLY A 205 4.73 2.46 -3.63
CA GLY A 205 4.66 3.48 -2.58
C GLY A 205 5.29 4.81 -3.00
N TYR A 206 4.87 5.88 -2.32
CA TYR A 206 5.30 7.24 -2.65
C TYR A 206 6.80 7.45 -2.38
N MET A 207 7.31 6.89 -1.27
CA MET A 207 8.72 7.06 -0.88
C MET A 207 9.65 6.27 -1.79
N GLU A 208 9.22 5.10 -2.23
CA GLU A 208 9.90 4.20 -3.15
C GLU A 208 9.92 4.81 -4.56
N SER A 209 8.80 5.41 -4.98
CA SER A 209 8.72 6.13 -6.25
C SER A 209 9.58 7.40 -6.25
N ALA A 210 9.57 8.17 -5.17
CA ALA A 210 10.41 9.35 -5.04
C ALA A 210 11.91 9.00 -5.00
N SER A 211 12.30 7.97 -4.24
CA SER A 211 13.69 7.54 -4.15
C SER A 211 14.23 6.95 -5.46
N SER A 212 13.42 6.17 -6.19
CA SER A 212 13.80 5.71 -7.53
C SER A 212 13.96 6.87 -8.52
N GLY A 213 13.07 7.86 -8.49
CA GLY A 213 13.20 9.08 -9.32
C GLY A 213 14.48 9.86 -9.01
N MET A 214 14.79 10.02 -7.72
CA MET A 214 16.03 10.67 -7.28
C MET A 214 17.27 9.92 -7.80
N MET A 215 17.34 8.61 -7.61
CA MET A 215 18.50 7.81 -8.05
C MET A 215 18.64 7.78 -9.57
N ALA A 216 17.54 7.62 -10.31
CA ALA A 216 17.55 7.67 -11.77
C ALA A 216 18.03 9.04 -12.27
N GLY A 217 17.60 10.14 -11.65
CA GLY A 217 18.04 11.49 -11.99
C GLY A 217 19.53 11.72 -11.72
N ILE A 218 20.03 11.31 -10.55
CA ILE A 218 21.46 11.38 -10.20
C ILE A 218 22.29 10.61 -11.24
N ASN A 219 21.89 9.38 -11.56
CA ASN A 219 22.61 8.54 -12.51
C ASN A 219 22.51 9.03 -13.96
N ALA A 220 21.41 9.65 -14.36
CA ALA A 220 21.29 10.28 -15.67
C ALA A 220 22.28 11.46 -15.82
N VAL A 221 22.42 12.29 -14.79
CA VAL A 221 23.39 13.40 -14.78
C VAL A 221 24.83 12.87 -14.80
N LYS A 222 25.15 11.89 -13.96
CA LYS A 222 26.49 11.28 -13.95
C LYS A 222 26.83 10.65 -15.30
N ARG A 223 25.88 9.94 -15.91
CA ARG A 223 26.04 9.37 -17.27
C ARG A 223 26.34 10.45 -18.31
N MET A 224 25.61 11.56 -18.29
CA MET A 224 25.84 12.68 -19.20
C MET A 224 27.24 13.28 -19.04
N LYS A 225 27.80 13.27 -17.83
CA LYS A 225 29.16 13.73 -17.53
C LYS A 225 30.25 12.69 -17.79
N GLY A 226 29.90 11.46 -18.18
CA GLY A 226 30.85 10.35 -18.30
C GLY A 226 31.35 9.81 -16.95
N GLU A 227 30.64 10.12 -15.87
CA GLU A 227 30.92 9.62 -14.52
C GLU A 227 30.25 8.25 -14.29
N PRO A 228 30.80 7.40 -13.41
CA PRO A 228 30.17 6.13 -13.04
C PRO A 228 28.84 6.34 -12.32
N SER A 229 27.87 5.46 -12.58
CA SER A 229 26.59 5.43 -11.86
C SER A 229 26.81 5.13 -10.37
N VAL A 230 25.98 5.72 -9.51
CA VAL A 230 25.92 5.43 -8.08
C VAL A 230 24.80 4.45 -7.82
N ILE A 231 25.14 3.38 -7.11
CA ILE A 231 24.19 2.38 -6.65
C ILE A 231 24.36 2.25 -5.14
N LEU A 232 23.31 2.56 -4.38
CA LEU A 232 23.37 2.49 -2.92
C LEU A 232 23.58 1.04 -2.44
N PRO A 233 24.15 0.83 -1.24
CA PRO A 233 24.42 -0.52 -0.72
C PRO A 233 23.12 -1.34 -0.57
N PRO A 234 23.17 -2.67 -0.77
CA PRO A 234 22.00 -3.55 -0.61
C PRO A 234 21.46 -3.59 0.82
N THR A 235 22.26 -3.13 1.79
CA THR A 235 21.88 -2.99 3.19
C THR A 235 20.99 -1.77 3.44
N THR A 236 20.94 -0.81 2.52
CA THR A 236 20.00 0.32 2.54
C THR A 236 18.70 -0.05 1.83
N MET A 237 17.58 0.54 2.25
CA MET A 237 16.27 0.25 1.63
C MET A 237 16.25 0.62 0.13
N ILE A 238 16.79 1.79 -0.23
CA ILE A 238 16.82 2.25 -1.63
C ILE A 238 17.72 1.33 -2.49
N GLY A 239 18.89 0.93 -1.98
CA GLY A 239 19.80 0.04 -2.69
C GLY A 239 19.29 -1.40 -2.80
N ALA A 240 18.52 -1.86 -1.83
CA ALA A 240 17.81 -3.15 -1.90
C ALA A 240 16.70 -3.13 -2.95
N LEU A 241 15.87 -2.07 -2.98
CA LEU A 241 14.82 -1.89 -3.98
C LEU A 241 15.40 -1.81 -5.40
N SER A 242 16.48 -1.04 -5.59
CA SER A 242 17.10 -0.90 -6.92
C SER A 242 17.70 -2.23 -7.42
N ARG A 243 18.19 -3.08 -6.51
CA ARG A 243 18.64 -4.44 -6.85
C ARG A 243 17.50 -5.37 -7.14
N TYR A 244 16.43 -5.32 -6.36
CA TYR A 244 15.25 -6.16 -6.60
C TYR A 244 14.68 -5.97 -8.01
N ILE A 245 14.54 -4.71 -8.47
CA ILE A 245 14.05 -4.43 -9.82
C ILE A 245 15.04 -4.80 -10.93
N ALA A 246 16.30 -5.09 -10.60
CA ALA A 246 17.37 -5.43 -11.55
C ALA A 246 17.83 -6.89 -11.43
N ASP A 247 17.20 -7.68 -10.56
CA ASP A 247 17.60 -9.06 -10.29
C ASP A 247 16.95 -10.02 -11.29
N SER A 248 17.67 -10.30 -12.37
CA SER A 248 17.25 -11.23 -13.43
C SER A 248 16.89 -12.65 -12.94
N THR A 249 17.23 -13.03 -11.70
CA THR A 249 16.84 -14.33 -11.13
C THR A 249 15.39 -14.38 -10.64
N VAL A 250 14.74 -13.21 -10.49
CA VAL A 250 13.33 -13.11 -10.08
C VAL A 250 12.42 -13.62 -11.21
N LYS A 251 11.82 -14.80 -11.03
CA LYS A 251 10.93 -15.40 -12.04
C LYS A 251 9.57 -14.70 -12.10
N ASP A 252 8.87 -14.64 -10.97
CA ASP A 252 7.56 -14.01 -10.83
C ASP A 252 7.70 -12.59 -10.28
N PHE A 253 8.14 -11.67 -11.14
CA PHE A 253 8.33 -10.28 -10.74
C PHE A 253 6.99 -9.63 -10.36
N GLN A 254 6.97 -9.02 -9.17
CA GLN A 254 5.82 -8.31 -8.61
C GLN A 254 6.31 -6.96 -8.07
N PRO A 255 5.44 -5.95 -7.98
CA PRO A 255 5.79 -4.70 -7.34
C PRO A 255 6.26 -4.92 -5.89
N MET A 256 7.18 -4.08 -5.44
CA MET A 256 7.79 -4.19 -4.11
C MET A 256 7.85 -2.84 -3.42
N GLY A 257 7.20 -2.75 -2.26
CA GLY A 257 7.38 -1.64 -1.31
C GLY A 257 8.49 -1.90 -0.30
N ALA A 258 8.87 -0.87 0.45
CA ALA A 258 9.89 -0.97 1.48
C ALA A 258 9.49 -1.94 2.59
N ASN A 259 10.31 -2.97 2.80
CA ASN A 259 10.12 -3.95 3.87
C ASN A 259 11.46 -4.53 4.32
N LEU A 260 11.55 -4.98 5.58
CA LEU A 260 12.81 -5.52 6.11
C LEU A 260 13.23 -6.86 5.47
N GLY A 261 12.32 -7.54 4.77
CA GLY A 261 12.57 -8.84 4.15
C GLY A 261 13.46 -8.78 2.90
N ILE A 262 13.52 -7.62 2.23
CA ILE A 262 14.42 -7.41 1.08
C ILE A 262 15.84 -7.02 1.48
N LEU A 263 16.07 -6.74 2.76
CA LEU A 263 17.40 -6.42 3.26
C LEU A 263 18.17 -7.72 3.55
N PRO A 264 19.50 -7.74 3.29
CA PRO A 264 20.36 -8.86 3.71
C PRO A 264 20.21 -9.11 5.22
N PRO A 265 20.17 -10.37 5.70
CA PRO A 265 19.93 -10.67 7.10
C PRO A 265 20.99 -10.04 8.01
N LEU A 266 20.61 -9.75 9.26
CA LEU A 266 21.57 -9.41 10.30
C LEU A 266 22.41 -10.64 10.66
N THR A 267 23.66 -10.41 11.08
CA THR A 267 24.55 -11.45 11.60
C THR A 267 23.99 -12.09 12.88
N GLU A 268 23.39 -11.27 13.75
CA GLU A 268 22.78 -11.73 14.99
C GLU A 268 21.27 -11.89 14.86
N THR A 269 20.74 -12.95 15.49
CA THR A 269 19.29 -13.17 15.56
C THR A 269 18.68 -12.38 16.71
N ILE A 270 18.01 -11.29 16.39
CA ILE A 270 17.29 -10.46 17.38
C ILE A 270 15.82 -10.86 17.40
N ARG A 271 15.34 -11.32 18.57
CA ARG A 271 13.92 -11.74 18.76
C ARG A 271 12.97 -10.56 18.85
N ASP A 272 13.36 -9.49 19.52
CA ASP A 272 12.52 -8.30 19.67
C ASP A 272 12.39 -7.56 18.33
N LYS A 273 11.15 -7.34 17.89
CA LYS A 273 10.86 -6.75 16.57
C LYS A 273 11.38 -5.31 16.45
N ARG A 274 11.32 -4.52 17.54
CA ARG A 274 11.72 -3.11 17.53
C ARG A 274 13.23 -2.98 17.53
N GLN A 275 13.91 -3.75 18.36
CA GLN A 275 15.38 -3.82 18.38
C GLN A 275 15.92 -4.33 17.05
N ARG A 276 15.28 -5.35 16.46
CA ARG A 276 15.66 -5.85 15.13
C ARG A 276 15.53 -4.78 14.06
N ALA A 277 14.42 -4.04 14.04
CA ALA A 277 14.24 -2.93 13.10
C ALA A 277 15.28 -1.82 13.31
N ALA A 278 15.61 -1.49 14.56
CA ALA A 278 16.63 -0.50 14.89
C ALA A 278 18.03 -0.95 14.43
N ALA A 279 18.38 -2.23 14.60
CA ALA A 279 19.65 -2.78 14.14
C ALA A 279 19.80 -2.72 12.61
N TYR A 280 18.73 -3.05 11.86
CA TYR A 280 18.71 -2.86 10.40
C TYR A 280 18.91 -1.39 10.02
N ALA A 281 18.22 -0.47 10.70
CA ALA A 281 18.33 0.95 10.44
C ALA A 281 19.75 1.47 10.72
N GLN A 282 20.36 1.08 11.85
CA GLN A 282 21.71 1.50 12.20
C GLN A 282 22.73 1.03 11.15
N ARG A 283 22.72 -0.27 10.80
CA ARG A 283 23.60 -0.80 9.75
C ARG A 283 23.41 -0.05 8.41
N SER A 284 22.17 0.26 8.05
CA SER A 284 21.87 1.00 6.82
C SER A 284 22.51 2.39 6.83
N LEU A 285 22.43 3.10 7.96
CA LEU A 285 23.02 4.44 8.12
C LEU A 285 24.54 4.40 8.09
N ASP A 286 25.15 3.41 8.76
CA ASP A 286 26.59 3.22 8.78
C ASP A 286 27.12 2.96 7.36
N ASP A 287 26.51 2.04 6.61
CA ASP A 287 26.90 1.72 5.24
C ASP A 287 26.65 2.90 4.28
N LEU A 288 25.55 3.64 4.46
CA LEU A 288 25.26 4.83 3.66
C LEU A 288 26.33 5.91 3.85
N SER A 289 26.76 6.13 5.09
CA SER A 289 27.75 7.18 5.44
C SER A 289 29.08 7.00 4.69
N GLN A 290 29.47 5.74 4.42
CA GLN A 290 30.71 5.42 3.70
C GLN A 290 30.67 5.82 2.22
N ILE A 291 29.47 5.94 1.64
CA ILE A 291 29.30 6.21 0.21
C ILE A 291 28.72 7.60 -0.09
N MET A 292 28.30 8.35 0.94
CA MET A 292 27.66 9.66 0.77
C MET A 292 28.51 10.65 -0.04
N GLY A 293 29.84 10.59 0.06
CA GLY A 293 30.75 11.43 -0.73
C GLY A 293 30.72 11.15 -2.24
N GLN A 294 30.16 10.02 -2.67
CA GLN A 294 30.00 9.67 -4.09
C GLN A 294 28.71 10.22 -4.71
N LEU A 295 27.76 10.70 -3.89
CA LEU A 295 26.48 11.27 -4.32
C LEU A 295 26.59 12.74 -4.77
N SER A 296 27.68 13.43 -4.39
CA SER A 296 28.08 14.75 -4.91
C SER A 296 28.64 14.71 -6.33
#